data_AF-A0A3M1KCF6-F1
#
_entry.id   AF-A0A3M1KCF6-F1
#
_cell.length_a   1.000
_cell.length_b   1.000
_cell.length_c   1.000
_cell.angle_alpha   90.00
_cell.angle_beta   90.00
_cell.angle_gamma   90.00
#
_symmetry.space_group_name_H-M   'P 1'
#
loop_
_entity.id
_entity.type
_entity.pdbx_description
1 polymer ?
#
loop_
_entity_poly.entity_id
_entity_poly.type
_entity_poly.pdbx_seq_one_letter_code
_entity_poly.pdbx_strand_id
1 'polypeptide(L)'
;MELATSTARLTVRVADISADLRLLSLSSQEALAELSRTTLIVASADELPDPDAWLGRDVSVRMRGRYGSRYLHGALCAAKRLQDAGRFQRMQLTLVPHAWWLTQRSRYRIYTNQSTPDIARSLWQEAGLRLDDLVLDLKQTVPVWQYRTQAGESDWDFLCRLFNELGCVGFFRHSEGRHQLIFTDHAGAWPRPASEALASHYD
;
A
#
# COMPACT_ATOMS: atom_id res chain seq x y z
N MET A 1 12.77 -18.34 34.42
CA MET A 1 11.88 -18.62 33.28
C MET A 1 11.80 -17.34 32.46
N GLU A 2 12.76 -17.18 31.56
CA GLU A 2 12.99 -15.96 30.80
C GLU A 2 12.04 -15.97 29.60
N LEU A 3 11.05 -15.08 29.61
CA LEU A 3 10.15 -14.92 28.47
C LEU A 3 10.98 -14.35 27.31
N ALA A 4 11.24 -15.18 26.31
CA ALA A 4 11.89 -14.80 25.07
C ALA A 4 11.19 -13.58 24.48
N THR A 5 11.76 -12.40 24.73
CA THR A 5 11.25 -11.14 24.22
C THR A 5 11.53 -11.16 22.72
N SER A 6 10.49 -11.34 21.92
CA SER A 6 10.58 -11.31 20.46
C SER A 6 11.36 -10.07 20.04
N THR A 7 12.54 -10.29 19.46
CA THR A 7 13.53 -9.29 19.03
C THR A 7 13.11 -8.56 17.74
N ALA A 8 11.81 -8.39 17.51
CA ALA A 8 11.33 -7.57 16.40
C ALA A 8 11.39 -6.09 16.79
N ARG A 9 12.43 -5.38 16.33
CA ARG A 9 12.47 -3.92 16.44
C ARG A 9 11.58 -3.32 15.35
N LEU A 10 10.44 -2.77 15.76
CA LEU A 10 9.51 -2.04 14.91
C LEU A 10 9.84 -0.55 14.98
N THR A 11 10.04 0.09 13.83
CA THR A 11 10.25 1.54 13.74
C THR A 11 9.24 2.15 12.78
N VAL A 12 8.54 3.20 13.19
CA VAL A 12 7.62 3.96 12.36
C VAL A 12 8.22 5.32 12.05
N ARG A 13 8.08 5.78 10.81
CA ARG A 13 8.43 7.13 10.38
C ARG A 13 7.26 7.69 9.60
N VAL A 14 6.88 8.92 9.93
CA VAL A 14 5.86 9.67 9.21
C VAL A 14 6.55 10.86 8.56
N ALA A 15 6.33 11.05 7.26
CA ALA A 15 6.88 12.18 6.52
C ALA A 15 6.45 13.50 7.15
N ASP A 16 7.37 14.45 7.23
CA ASP A 16 7.15 15.82 7.75
C ASP A 16 6.61 15.90 9.20
N ILE A 17 6.81 14.84 9.99
CA ILE A 17 6.53 14.81 11.44
C ILE A 17 7.83 14.51 12.19
N SER A 18 8.29 15.46 13.00
CA SER A 18 9.57 15.39 13.72
C SER A 18 9.49 14.77 15.12
N ALA A 19 8.32 14.30 15.55
CA ALA A 19 8.13 13.71 16.89
C ALA A 19 8.83 12.35 17.01
N ASP A 20 9.35 12.02 18.20
CA ASP A 20 9.84 10.66 18.48
C ASP A 20 8.65 9.71 18.66
N LEU A 21 8.38 8.90 17.63
CA LEU A 21 7.23 7.99 17.60
C LEU A 21 7.62 6.56 17.98
N ARG A 22 6.92 6.04 18.98
CA ARG A 22 6.97 4.63 19.38
C ARG A 22 5.75 3.89 18.86
N LEU A 23 5.97 2.84 18.10
CA LEU A 23 4.88 1.96 17.64
C LEU A 23 4.47 1.03 18.78
N LEU A 24 3.23 1.15 19.24
CA LEU A 24 2.64 0.32 20.30
C LEU A 24 1.89 -0.88 19.74
N SER A 25 1.22 -0.71 18.60
CA SER A 25 0.43 -1.77 17.96
C SER A 25 0.42 -1.59 16.45
N LEU A 26 0.39 -2.72 15.74
CA LEU A 26 0.24 -2.80 14.30
C LEU A 26 -0.72 -3.92 13.96
N SER A 27 -1.72 -3.62 13.12
CA SER A 27 -2.62 -4.60 12.53
C SER A 27 -2.78 -4.28 11.05
N SER A 28 -2.43 -5.23 10.17
CA SER A 28 -2.54 -5.08 8.71
C SER A 28 -3.52 -6.09 8.15
N GLN A 29 -4.36 -5.64 7.21
CA GLN A 29 -5.20 -6.48 6.36
C GLN A 29 -4.68 -6.35 4.93
N GLU A 30 -4.27 -7.47 4.35
CA GLU A 30 -3.70 -7.57 3.00
C GLU A 30 -4.36 -8.77 2.29
N ALA A 31 -4.77 -8.58 1.04
CA ALA A 31 -5.31 -9.62 0.19
C ALA A 31 -4.91 -9.36 -1.28
N LEU A 32 -5.01 -10.39 -2.11
CA LEU A 32 -4.73 -10.26 -3.54
C LEU A 32 -5.78 -9.38 -4.20
N ALA A 33 -5.34 -8.47 -5.06
CA ALA A 33 -6.20 -7.51 -5.75
C ALA A 33 -7.07 -6.62 -4.84
N GLU A 34 -6.73 -6.51 -3.55
CA GLU A 34 -7.39 -5.62 -2.59
C GLU A 34 -6.41 -4.56 -2.07
N LEU A 35 -6.96 -3.40 -1.72
CA LEU A 35 -6.18 -2.32 -1.11
C LEU A 35 -5.88 -2.67 0.34
N SER A 36 -4.59 -2.71 0.68
CA SER A 36 -4.19 -2.99 2.05
C SER A 36 -4.65 -1.90 3.00
N ARG A 37 -4.97 -2.29 4.23
CA ARG A 37 -5.34 -1.36 5.30
C ARG A 37 -4.58 -1.71 6.55
N THR A 38 -3.71 -0.80 6.99
CA THR A 38 -2.92 -0.97 8.21
C THR A 38 -3.34 0.03 9.26
N THR A 39 -3.70 -0.47 10.45
CA THR A 39 -3.94 0.36 11.63
C THR A 39 -2.70 0.34 12.52
N LEU A 40 -2.22 1.52 12.88
CA LEU A 40 -1.09 1.72 13.78
C LEU A 40 -1.56 2.45 15.03
N ILE A 41 -1.05 2.05 16.20
CA ILE A 41 -1.14 2.85 17.42
C ILE A 41 0.27 3.34 17.72
N VAL A 42 0.45 4.66 17.70
CA VAL A 42 1.72 5.32 18.01
C VAL A 42 1.61 6.12 19.29
N ALA A 43 2.74 6.27 19.98
CA ALA A 43 2.86 7.11 21.16
C ALA A 43 4.11 7.98 21.09
N SER A 44 4.02 9.19 21.65
CA SER A 44 5.16 10.08 21.83
C SER A 44 5.13 10.74 23.20
N ALA A 45 6.31 11.07 23.73
CA ALA A 45 6.44 11.94 24.89
C ALA A 45 6.35 13.42 24.48
N ASP A 46 6.58 13.71 23.21
CA ASP A 46 6.47 15.05 22.63
C ASP A 46 5.00 15.38 22.35
N GLU A 47 4.73 16.67 22.14
CA GLU A 47 3.43 17.12 21.67
C GLU A 47 3.18 16.64 20.23
N LEU A 48 2.05 15.97 20.02
CA LEU A 48 1.65 15.51 18.70
C LEU A 48 0.77 16.57 18.02
N PRO A 49 1.01 16.89 16.73
CA PRO A 49 0.12 17.74 15.95
C PRO A 49 -1.32 17.22 15.94
N ASP A 50 -2.26 18.13 15.66
CA ASP A 50 -3.66 17.78 15.48
C ASP A 50 -3.86 16.68 14.43
N PRO A 51 -4.85 15.78 14.58
CA PRO A 51 -5.05 14.65 13.68
C PRO A 51 -5.11 15.02 12.18
N ASP A 52 -5.69 16.17 11.84
CA ASP A 52 -5.79 16.62 10.45
C ASP A 52 -4.42 16.90 9.82
N ALA A 53 -3.44 17.29 10.64
CA ALA A 53 -2.05 17.49 10.21
C ALA A 53 -1.31 16.17 9.95
N TRP A 54 -1.98 15.02 9.96
CA TRP A 54 -1.38 13.73 9.58
C TRP A 54 -1.88 13.23 8.23
N LEU A 55 -3.06 13.70 7.78
CA LEU A 55 -3.72 13.19 6.59
C LEU A 55 -2.87 13.40 5.33
N GLY A 56 -2.87 12.41 4.46
CA GLY A 56 -2.14 12.41 3.18
C GLY A 56 -0.63 12.20 3.30
N ARG A 57 -0.04 12.24 4.51
CA ARG A 57 1.40 12.04 4.70
C ARG A 57 1.79 10.59 4.52
N ASP A 58 2.97 10.39 3.92
CA ASP A 58 3.55 9.07 3.77
C ASP A 58 4.07 8.53 5.09
N VAL A 59 3.87 7.23 5.30
CA VAL A 59 4.32 6.50 6.48
C VAL A 59 5.09 5.28 6.03
N SER A 60 6.25 5.07 6.64
CA SER A 60 7.05 3.88 6.50
C SER A 60 7.16 3.17 7.85
N VAL A 61 6.65 1.95 7.91
CA VAL A 61 6.88 1.04 9.04
C VAL A 61 7.93 0.04 8.61
N ARG A 62 9.00 -0.06 9.39
CA ARG A 62 10.04 -1.06 9.19
C ARG A 62 10.01 -2.07 10.33
N MET A 63 9.97 -3.33 9.94
CA MET A 63 9.94 -4.48 10.83
C MET A 63 11.24 -5.25 10.63
N ARG A 64 12.14 -5.17 11.61
CA ARG A 64 13.38 -5.95 11.59
C ARG A 64 13.11 -7.34 12.13
N GLY A 65 13.33 -8.36 11.31
CA GLY A 65 13.27 -9.76 11.69
C GLY A 65 14.63 -10.45 11.57
N ARG A 66 14.66 -11.75 11.90
CA ARG A 66 15.87 -12.60 11.84
C ARG A 66 16.46 -12.71 10.43
N TYR A 67 15.61 -12.66 9.40
CA TYR A 67 15.99 -12.92 8.00
C TYR A 67 15.99 -11.64 7.14
N GLY A 68 15.97 -10.46 7.75
CA GLY A 68 15.96 -9.18 7.05
C GLY A 68 14.93 -8.20 7.59
N SER A 69 14.76 -7.09 6.88
CA SER A 69 13.74 -6.08 7.19
C SER A 69 12.57 -6.20 6.21
N ARG A 70 11.35 -6.18 6.73
CA ARG A 70 10.12 -5.98 5.94
C ARG A 70 9.65 -4.54 6.12
N TYR A 71 9.11 -3.97 5.06
CA TYR A 71 8.56 -2.62 5.05
C TYR A 71 7.05 -2.68 4.82
N LEU A 72 6.33 -1.73 5.42
CA LEU A 72 5.00 -1.32 5.00
C LEU A 72 5.07 0.18 4.71
N HIS A 73 4.47 0.59 3.61
CA HIS A 73 4.52 1.94 3.13
C HIS A 73 3.19 2.34 2.50
N GLY A 74 2.75 3.57 2.73
CA GLY A 74 1.55 4.14 2.15
C GLY A 74 1.30 5.55 2.69
N ALA A 75 0.09 6.07 2.46
CA ALA A 75 -0.35 7.36 2.97
C ALA A 75 -1.39 7.20 4.10
N LEU A 76 -1.45 8.20 4.99
CA LEU A 76 -2.46 8.25 6.04
C LEU A 76 -3.81 8.75 5.52
N CYS A 77 -4.86 7.92 5.62
CA CYS A 77 -6.22 8.32 5.29
C CYS A 77 -7.07 8.67 6.51
N ALA A 78 -6.61 8.33 7.72
CA ALA A 78 -7.25 8.75 8.97
C ALA A 78 -6.24 8.83 10.10
N ALA A 79 -6.45 9.78 11.01
CA ALA A 79 -5.76 9.89 12.29
C ALA A 79 -6.78 10.17 13.38
N LYS A 80 -6.60 9.60 14.56
CA LYS A 80 -7.49 9.78 15.71
C LYS A 80 -6.68 9.82 16.99
N ARG A 81 -6.82 10.91 17.75
CA ARG A 81 -6.20 11.02 19.08
C ARG A 81 -6.88 10.03 20.00
N LEU A 82 -6.08 9.23 20.69
CA LEU A 82 -6.55 8.30 21.71
C LEU A 82 -6.47 8.98 23.08
N GLN A 83 -7.25 8.50 24.03
CA GLN A 83 -7.24 9.04 25.38
C GLN A 83 -5.83 8.95 25.99
N ASP A 84 -5.38 10.02 26.65
CA ASP A 84 -4.02 10.09 27.16
C ASP A 84 -3.77 9.00 28.22
N ALA A 85 -2.59 8.36 28.13
CA ALA A 85 -2.15 7.35 29.08
C ALA A 85 -0.95 7.88 29.86
N GLY A 86 -1.21 8.80 30.78
CA GLY A 86 -0.17 9.40 31.61
C GLY A 86 0.72 10.37 30.83
N ARG A 87 2.01 10.06 30.71
CA ARG A 87 3.03 10.98 30.15
C ARG A 87 3.18 10.91 28.63
N PHE A 88 2.43 10.04 27.95
CA PHE A 88 2.53 9.84 26.51
C PHE A 88 1.22 10.20 25.83
N GLN A 89 1.31 11.01 24.77
CA GLN A 89 0.21 11.25 23.85
C GLN A 89 0.13 10.07 22.88
N ARG A 90 -1.10 9.63 22.56
CA ARG A 90 -1.34 8.47 21.68
C ARG A 90 -2.21 8.84 20.49
N MET A 91 -1.88 8.28 19.34
CA MET A 91 -2.62 8.47 18.08
C MET A 91 -2.84 7.12 17.42
N GLN A 92 -4.06 6.88 16.95
CA GLN A 92 -4.36 5.80 16.01
C GLN A 92 -4.26 6.36 14.59
N LEU A 93 -3.48 5.70 13.74
CA LEU A 93 -3.26 6.07 12.35
C LEU A 93 -3.77 4.96 11.45
N THR A 94 -4.45 5.32 10.36
CA THR A 94 -4.88 4.39 9.31
C THR A 94 -4.08 4.65 8.05
N LEU A 95 -3.29 3.67 7.67
CA LEU A 95 -2.41 3.64 6.51
C LEU A 95 -3.06 2.86 5.38
N VAL A 96 -3.02 3.43 4.16
CA VAL A 96 -3.51 2.82 2.91
C VAL A 96 -2.48 3.02 1.79
N PRO A 97 -2.45 2.16 0.76
CA PRO A 97 -1.60 2.38 -0.41
C PRO A 97 -2.08 3.61 -1.20
N HIS A 98 -1.21 4.22 -2.01
CA HIS A 98 -1.55 5.36 -2.86
C HIS A 98 -2.66 5.03 -3.88
N ALA A 99 -2.76 3.78 -4.30
CA ALA A 99 -3.86 3.32 -5.15
C ALA A 99 -5.25 3.55 -4.52
N TRP A 100 -5.34 3.72 -3.19
CA TRP A 100 -6.59 4.08 -2.51
C TRP A 100 -7.21 5.38 -3.03
N TRP A 101 -6.41 6.35 -3.49
CA TRP A 101 -6.93 7.59 -4.07
C TRP A 101 -7.79 7.36 -5.32
N LEU A 102 -7.61 6.24 -6.02
CA LEU A 102 -8.44 5.84 -7.16
C LEU A 102 -9.87 5.44 -6.72
N THR A 103 -10.06 5.00 -5.48
CA THR A 103 -11.40 4.71 -4.93
C THR A 103 -12.18 5.98 -4.60
N GLN A 104 -11.49 7.12 -4.45
CA GLN A 104 -12.09 8.40 -4.09
C GLN A 104 -12.60 9.17 -5.33
N ARG A 105 -12.61 8.52 -6.50
CA ARG A 105 -12.90 9.11 -7.80
C ARG A 105 -13.78 8.17 -8.59
N SER A 106 -15.02 8.57 -8.87
CA SER A 106 -15.95 7.84 -9.74
C SER A 106 -16.34 8.68 -10.93
N ARG A 107 -16.34 8.09 -12.12
CA ARG A 107 -16.47 8.83 -13.38
C ARG A 107 -17.23 8.06 -14.45
N TYR A 108 -17.73 8.78 -15.45
CA TYR A 108 -18.26 8.23 -16.69
C TYR A 108 -17.33 8.63 -17.83
N ARG A 109 -16.69 7.64 -18.46
CA ARG A 109 -15.65 7.90 -19.47
C ARG A 109 -15.63 6.84 -20.56
N ILE A 110 -15.17 7.29 -21.72
CA ILE A 110 -14.98 6.48 -22.92
C ILE A 110 -13.51 6.50 -23.29
N TYR A 111 -12.94 5.32 -23.49
CA TYR A 111 -11.58 5.10 -23.95
C TYR A 111 -11.65 4.42 -25.31
N THR A 112 -11.12 5.07 -26.35
CA THR A 112 -11.09 4.55 -27.73
C THR A 112 -9.67 4.34 -28.19
N ASN A 113 -9.40 3.24 -28.89
CA ASN A 113 -8.10 2.90 -29.45
C ASN A 113 -6.97 2.92 -28.40
N GLN A 114 -7.23 2.38 -27.21
CA GLN A 114 -6.27 2.30 -26.10
C GLN A 114 -6.17 0.87 -25.57
N SER A 115 -4.98 0.46 -25.16
CA SER A 115 -4.79 -0.81 -24.44
C SER A 115 -5.10 -0.64 -22.94
N THR A 116 -5.31 -1.75 -22.22
CA THR A 116 -5.47 -1.70 -20.74
C THR A 116 -4.29 -0.99 -20.04
N PRO A 117 -3.01 -1.27 -20.39
CA PRO A 117 -1.87 -0.49 -19.90
C PRO A 117 -1.97 1.02 -20.12
N ASP A 118 -2.44 1.47 -21.28
CA ASP A 118 -2.54 2.92 -21.58
C ASP A 118 -3.61 3.58 -20.72
N ILE A 119 -4.76 2.91 -20.56
CA ILE A 119 -5.84 3.36 -19.68
C ILE A 119 -5.34 3.41 -18.23
N ALA A 120 -4.66 2.36 -17.77
CA ALA A 120 -4.12 2.26 -16.41
C ALA A 120 -3.15 3.40 -16.09
N ARG A 121 -2.20 3.70 -16.99
CA ARG A 121 -1.28 4.84 -16.85
C ARG A 121 -2.01 6.17 -16.81
N SER A 122 -3.03 6.35 -17.65
CA SER A 122 -3.85 7.57 -17.68
C SER A 122 -4.57 7.79 -16.35
N LEU A 123 -5.24 6.75 -15.81
CA LEU A 123 -5.90 6.80 -14.51
C LEU A 123 -4.91 7.17 -13.39
N TRP A 124 -3.71 6.58 -13.41
CA TRP A 124 -2.66 6.82 -12.43
C TRP A 124 -2.17 8.28 -12.45
N GLN A 125 -1.87 8.81 -13.64
CA GLN A 125 -1.43 10.19 -13.82
C GLN A 125 -2.50 11.20 -13.40
N GLU A 126 -3.75 10.97 -13.78
CA GLU A 126 -4.85 11.88 -13.45
C GLU A 126 -5.21 11.89 -11.95
N ALA A 127 -4.82 10.85 -11.22
CA ALA A 127 -4.90 10.80 -9.77
C ALA A 127 -3.68 11.45 -9.09
N GLY A 128 -2.72 11.97 -9.87
CA GLY A 128 -1.50 12.59 -9.35
C GLY A 128 -0.48 11.59 -8.81
N LEU A 129 -0.60 10.30 -9.19
CA LEU A 129 0.25 9.23 -8.70
C LEU A 129 1.49 9.06 -9.58
N ARG A 130 2.61 8.65 -8.98
CA ARG A 130 3.88 8.46 -9.68
C ARG A 130 3.81 7.21 -10.56
N LEU A 131 3.97 7.37 -11.88
CA LEU A 131 3.89 6.25 -12.82
C LEU A 131 4.82 5.07 -12.49
N ASP A 132 6.00 5.34 -11.95
CA ASP A 132 6.95 4.28 -11.58
C ASP A 132 6.41 3.34 -10.47
N ASP A 133 5.36 3.77 -9.74
CA ASP A 133 4.70 2.97 -8.70
C ASP A 133 3.62 2.05 -9.26
N LEU A 134 3.30 2.15 -10.56
CA LEU A 134 2.48 1.20 -11.30
C LEU A 134 3.38 0.33 -12.18
N VAL A 135 3.48 -0.95 -11.85
CA VAL A 135 4.30 -1.93 -12.58
C VAL A 135 3.41 -2.91 -13.30
N LEU A 136 3.57 -3.02 -14.62
CA LEU A 136 2.83 -3.94 -15.47
C LEU A 136 3.80 -5.03 -15.96
N ASP A 137 3.87 -6.14 -15.24
CA ASP A 137 4.74 -7.28 -15.51
C ASP A 137 3.95 -8.39 -16.22
N LEU A 138 3.68 -8.16 -17.50
CA LEU A 138 2.81 -8.98 -18.34
C LEU A 138 3.63 -9.71 -19.39
N LYS A 139 3.42 -11.02 -19.54
CA LYS A 139 4.01 -11.81 -20.65
C LYS A 139 3.09 -11.89 -21.86
N GLN A 140 1.79 -11.75 -21.66
CA GLN A 140 0.84 -11.72 -22.76
C GLN A 140 0.92 -10.40 -23.54
N THR A 141 0.58 -10.46 -24.83
CA THR A 141 0.36 -9.25 -25.62
C THR A 141 -1.04 -8.72 -25.33
N VAL A 142 -1.12 -7.48 -24.84
CA VAL A 142 -2.42 -6.85 -24.55
C VAL A 142 -2.96 -6.17 -25.81
N PRO A 143 -4.20 -6.45 -26.24
CA PRO A 143 -4.77 -5.83 -27.42
C PRO A 143 -5.09 -4.35 -27.19
N VAL A 144 -5.12 -3.59 -28.28
CA VAL A 144 -5.71 -2.25 -28.30
C VAL A 144 -7.22 -2.41 -28.44
N TRP A 145 -7.98 -1.84 -27.51
CA TRP A 145 -9.42 -1.90 -27.54
C TRP A 145 -9.98 -0.80 -28.44
N GLN A 146 -10.90 -1.17 -29.33
CA GLN A 146 -11.64 -0.18 -30.12
C GLN A 146 -12.42 0.76 -29.20
N TYR A 147 -13.03 0.21 -28.14
CA TYR A 147 -13.84 0.97 -27.20
C TYR A 147 -13.90 0.29 -25.81
N ARG A 148 -13.72 1.07 -24.74
CA ARG A 148 -13.92 0.69 -23.34
C ARG A 148 -14.63 1.81 -22.59
N THR A 149 -15.52 1.45 -21.67
CA THR A 149 -16.25 2.42 -20.84
C THR A 149 -15.99 2.18 -19.37
N GLN A 150 -15.79 3.28 -18.64
CA GLN A 150 -15.93 3.37 -17.19
C GLN A 150 -17.32 3.94 -16.91
N ALA A 151 -18.19 3.18 -16.23
CA ALA A 151 -19.61 3.50 -16.14
C ALA A 151 -20.06 3.80 -14.70
N GLY A 152 -19.55 4.87 -14.11
CA GLY A 152 -19.90 5.29 -12.74
C GLY A 152 -19.22 4.49 -11.63
N GLU A 153 -18.42 3.50 -11.99
CA GLU A 153 -17.50 2.80 -11.08
C GLU A 153 -16.30 3.69 -10.71
N SER A 154 -15.64 3.39 -9.60
CA SER A 154 -14.43 4.13 -9.20
C SER A 154 -13.27 3.88 -10.16
N ASP A 155 -12.28 4.78 -10.20
CA ASP A 155 -11.07 4.57 -11.01
C ASP A 155 -10.35 3.26 -10.59
N TRP A 156 -10.44 2.88 -9.30
CA TRP A 156 -9.91 1.62 -8.79
C TRP A 156 -10.68 0.40 -9.30
N ASP A 157 -12.01 0.42 -9.18
CA ASP A 157 -12.85 -0.71 -9.60
C ASP A 157 -12.72 -0.94 -11.11
N PHE A 158 -12.66 0.14 -11.89
CA PHE A 158 -12.42 0.07 -13.33
C PHE A 158 -11.07 -0.55 -13.66
N LEU A 159 -10.01 -0.12 -12.97
CA LEU A 159 -8.66 -0.66 -13.13
C LEU A 159 -8.64 -2.17 -12.83
N CYS A 160 -9.21 -2.58 -11.69
CA CYS A 160 -9.33 -3.98 -11.30
C CYS A 160 -10.10 -4.79 -12.35
N ARG A 161 -11.24 -4.28 -12.82
CA ARG A 161 -12.03 -4.95 -13.86
C ARG A 161 -11.23 -5.18 -15.13
N LEU A 162 -10.53 -4.15 -15.63
CA LEU A 162 -9.73 -4.26 -16.86
C LEU A 162 -8.60 -5.30 -16.74
N PHE A 163 -7.93 -5.38 -15.60
CA PHE A 163 -6.87 -6.37 -15.39
C PHE A 163 -7.41 -7.78 -15.11
N ASN A 164 -8.55 -7.90 -14.41
CA ASN A 164 -9.20 -9.18 -14.20
C ASN A 164 -9.68 -9.80 -15.53
N GLU A 165 -10.19 -8.98 -16.47
CA GLU A 165 -10.56 -9.43 -17.83
C GLU A 165 -9.36 -10.00 -18.61
N LEU A 166 -8.14 -9.59 -18.28
CA LEU A 166 -6.89 -10.10 -18.85
C LEU A 166 -6.31 -11.29 -18.07
N GLY A 167 -7.00 -11.79 -17.04
CA GLY A 167 -6.49 -12.84 -16.16
C GLY A 167 -5.29 -12.41 -15.32
N CYS A 168 -5.10 -11.11 -15.10
CA CYS A 168 -4.02 -10.59 -14.30
C CYS A 168 -4.39 -10.55 -12.81
N VAL A 169 -3.39 -10.73 -11.95
CA VAL A 169 -3.51 -10.55 -10.49
C VAL A 169 -2.72 -9.30 -10.07
N GLY A 170 -3.30 -8.52 -9.16
CA GLY A 170 -2.68 -7.34 -8.56
C GLY A 170 -2.12 -7.62 -7.16
N PHE A 171 -0.94 -7.10 -6.84
CA PHE A 171 -0.39 -7.12 -5.48
C PHE A 171 0.53 -5.93 -5.20
N PHE A 172 0.76 -5.63 -3.92
CA PHE A 172 1.67 -4.56 -3.50
C PHE A 172 3.05 -5.09 -3.11
N ARG A 173 4.10 -4.41 -3.58
CA ARG A 173 5.47 -4.64 -3.14
C ARG A 173 5.97 -3.42 -2.39
N HIS A 174 6.36 -3.62 -1.14
CA HIS A 174 6.87 -2.55 -0.28
C HIS A 174 8.39 -2.60 -0.18
N SER A 175 9.03 -1.44 -0.28
CA SER A 175 10.45 -1.22 -0.01
C SER A 175 10.62 -0.03 0.94
N GLU A 176 11.86 0.33 1.26
CA GLU A 176 12.12 1.43 2.18
C GLU A 176 11.62 2.75 1.58
N GLY A 177 10.57 3.33 2.19
CA GLY A 177 10.01 4.62 1.77
C GLY A 177 9.25 4.58 0.44
N ARG A 178 8.84 3.40 -0.03
CA ARG A 178 8.11 3.25 -1.29
C ARG A 178 7.27 2.00 -1.31
N HIS A 179 6.22 2.00 -2.13
CA HIS A 179 5.48 0.81 -2.50
C HIS A 179 5.07 0.90 -3.97
N GLN A 180 4.89 -0.26 -4.60
CA GLN A 180 4.48 -0.36 -5.99
C GLN A 180 3.28 -1.30 -6.08
N LEU A 181 2.29 -0.94 -6.90
CA LEU A 181 1.23 -1.84 -7.35
C LEU A 181 1.73 -2.58 -8.59
N ILE A 182 1.73 -3.91 -8.53
CA ILE A 182 2.15 -4.77 -9.62
C ILE A 182 0.94 -5.53 -10.14
N PHE A 183 0.69 -5.44 -11.45
CA PHE A 183 -0.19 -6.36 -12.17
C PHE A 183 0.64 -7.35 -12.97
N THR A 184 0.30 -8.63 -12.89
CA THR A 184 1.00 -9.71 -13.58
C THR A 184 0.07 -10.83 -14.04
N ASP A 185 0.48 -11.56 -15.07
CA ASP A 185 -0.18 -12.75 -15.60
C ASP A 185 0.63 -14.04 -15.41
N HIS A 186 1.71 -14.00 -14.61
CA HIS A 186 2.59 -15.16 -14.42
C HIS A 186 3.15 -15.32 -13.01
N ALA A 187 3.34 -16.57 -12.59
CA ALA A 187 3.86 -16.91 -11.26
C ALA A 187 5.28 -16.36 -10.99
N GLY A 188 6.09 -16.13 -12.03
CA GLY A 188 7.46 -15.63 -11.89
C GLY A 188 7.59 -14.23 -11.29
N ALA A 189 6.49 -13.47 -11.23
CA ALA A 189 6.46 -12.13 -10.64
C ALA A 189 6.35 -12.16 -9.10
N TRP A 190 5.96 -13.31 -8.54
CA TRP A 190 5.73 -13.44 -7.10
C TRP A 190 7.04 -13.29 -6.32
N PRO A 191 7.07 -12.47 -5.26
CA PRO A 191 8.29 -12.30 -4.47
C PRO A 191 8.67 -13.64 -3.83
N ARG A 192 9.91 -14.07 -4.08
CA ARG A 192 10.47 -15.23 -3.38
C ARG A 192 10.80 -14.86 -1.93
N PRO A 193 10.70 -15.81 -0.99
CA PRO A 193 11.12 -15.57 0.39
C PRO A 193 12.58 -15.11 0.43
N ALA A 194 12.90 -14.21 1.34
CA ALA A 194 14.25 -13.65 1.48
C ALA A 194 15.30 -14.67 1.97
N SER A 195 14.89 -15.87 2.40
CA SER A 195 15.80 -16.93 2.82
C SER A 195 15.48 -18.26 2.14
N GLU A 196 16.52 -19.01 1.76
CA GLU A 196 16.40 -20.38 1.22
C GLU A 196 15.67 -21.32 2.20
N ALA A 197 15.86 -21.14 3.51
CA ALA A 197 15.16 -21.90 4.54
C ALA A 197 13.63 -21.71 4.53
N LEU A 198 13.13 -20.60 3.98
CA LEU A 198 11.70 -20.39 3.77
C LEU A 198 11.24 -20.85 2.37
N ALA A 199 12.16 -20.98 1.41
CA ALA A 199 11.84 -21.43 0.06
C ALA A 199 11.62 -22.95 -0.01
N SER A 200 12.36 -23.75 0.77
CA SER A 200 12.27 -25.23 0.80
C SER A 200 10.95 -25.80 1.36
N HIS A 201 10.02 -24.95 1.80
CA HIS A 201 8.70 -25.33 2.28
C HIS A 201 7.58 -25.12 1.25
N TYR A 202 7.91 -24.59 0.07
CA TYR A 202 6.96 -24.28 -1.00
C TYR A 202 7.22 -25.09 -2.29
N ASP A 203 8.10 -26.09 -2.23
CA ASP A 203 8.36 -27.07 -3.29
C ASP A 203 7.60 -28.38 -3.04
#